data_AF-A0A7V5G8C1-F1
#
_entry.id   AF-A0A7V5G8C1-F1
#
_cell.length_a   1.000
_cell.length_b   1.000
_cell.length_c   1.000
_cell.angle_alpha   90.00
_cell.angle_beta   90.00
_cell.angle_gamma   90.00
#
_symmetry.space_group_name_H-M   'P 1'
#
loop_
_entity.id
_entity.type
_entity.pdbx_description
1 polymer ?
#
loop_
_entity_poly.entity_id
_entity_poly.type
_entity_poly.pdbx_seq_one_letter_code
_entity_poly.pdbx_strand_id
1 'polypeptide(L)'
;MKNIIHAIIMGLLTLFSAYLYLLADAPIAQKIIIKENPTIDIQKEERQTLEYLNQLRKGVGLIPLVNNNRLKNSAKNHAKYLIKNALIGHFEDKNIIGYTGKYASQRAIYNGYKTSMVIENISNNNFTYKESIDGLMAAIYHRFGFLDFHIDEIGIGVEQSQTDKSQTAFVYDMGSHNLEDICQKKNSIKSGEYATNICADKSLKIEAKLFNHILDLNRKRNPKVITYPFDGQTDIPPAFYDELPDPLPNYSVSGFPISMSFNDSYFKNINMISFKLFDDKGKEAVFARLSIYYKI
;
A
#
# COMPACT_ATOMS: atom_id res chain seq x y z
N MET A 1 68.27 -48.38 2.07
CA MET A 1 67.94 -47.37 1.01
C MET A 1 66.46 -46.99 0.96
N LYS A 2 65.49 -47.92 0.91
CA LYS A 2 64.04 -47.61 0.82
C LYS A 2 63.48 -46.71 1.94
N ASN A 3 63.93 -46.89 3.19
CA ASN A 3 63.44 -46.13 4.35
C ASN A 3 63.97 -44.70 4.41
N ILE A 4 65.18 -44.45 3.88
CA ILE A 4 65.78 -43.10 3.84
C ILE A 4 65.07 -42.25 2.79
N ILE A 5 64.76 -42.84 1.63
CA ILE A 5 64.02 -42.15 0.56
C ILE A 5 62.60 -41.76 1.02
N HIS A 6 61.90 -42.64 1.75
CA HIS A 6 60.58 -42.31 2.32
C HIS A 6 60.64 -41.17 3.33
N ALA A 7 61.65 -41.15 4.21
CA ALA A 7 61.82 -40.07 5.18
C ALA A 7 62.08 -38.71 4.52
N ILE A 8 62.88 -38.70 3.44
CA ILE A 8 63.16 -37.47 2.67
C ILE A 8 61.92 -36.98 1.94
N ILE A 9 61.14 -37.88 1.32
CA ILE A 9 59.90 -37.51 0.62
C ILE A 9 58.87 -36.96 1.60
N MET A 10 58.70 -37.59 2.76
CA MET A 10 57.79 -37.09 3.80
C MET A 10 58.26 -35.75 4.36
N GLY A 11 59.57 -35.58 4.59
CA GLY A 11 60.15 -34.30 5.01
C GLY A 11 59.88 -33.17 4.01
N LEU A 12 60.09 -33.43 2.71
CA LEU A 12 59.81 -32.46 1.66
C LEU A 12 58.30 -32.16 1.51
N LEU A 13 57.43 -33.16 1.65
CA LEU A 13 55.98 -32.95 1.64
C LEU A 13 55.53 -32.06 2.80
N THR A 14 56.05 -32.32 4.01
CA THR A 14 55.71 -31.51 5.20
C THR A 14 56.18 -30.07 5.08
N LEU A 15 57.40 -29.85 4.56
CA LEU A 15 57.93 -28.51 4.27
C LEU A 15 57.11 -27.81 3.19
N PHE A 16 56.69 -28.52 2.14
CA PHE A 16 55.86 -27.96 1.08
C PHE A 16 54.46 -27.59 1.59
N SER A 17 53.85 -28.43 2.43
CA SER A 17 52.57 -28.12 3.06
C SER A 17 52.65 -26.94 4.04
N ALA A 18 53.74 -26.83 4.80
CA ALA A 18 53.99 -25.69 5.68
C ALA A 18 54.21 -24.40 4.88
N TYR A 19 54.94 -24.48 3.76
CA TYR A 19 55.15 -23.36 2.84
C TYR A 19 53.85 -22.91 2.17
N LEU A 20 53.00 -23.84 1.74
CA LEU A 20 51.64 -23.55 1.25
C LEU A 20 50.76 -22.88 2.31
N TYR A 21 50.88 -23.29 3.58
CA TYR A 21 50.15 -22.67 4.68
C TYR A 21 50.66 -21.25 5.00
N LEU A 22 51.96 -21.01 4.83
CA LEU A 22 52.58 -19.68 4.95
C LEU A 22 52.28 -18.75 3.76
N LEU A 23 52.00 -19.31 2.58
CA LEU A 23 51.55 -18.58 1.39
C LEU A 23 50.04 -18.41 1.29
N ALA A 24 49.27 -19.08 2.15
CA ALA A 24 47.83 -18.85 2.23
C ALA A 24 47.62 -17.47 2.86
N ASP A 25 47.32 -16.48 2.02
CA ASP A 25 46.89 -15.15 2.48
C ASP A 25 45.74 -15.32 3.48
N ALA A 26 45.77 -14.53 4.57
CA ALA A 26 44.71 -14.50 5.56
C ALA A 26 43.35 -14.35 4.85
N PRO A 27 42.28 -15.05 5.28
CA PRO A 27 40.99 -14.94 4.64
C PRO A 27 40.61 -13.45 4.60
N ILE A 28 40.40 -12.94 3.38
CA ILE A 28 40.06 -11.54 3.14
C ILE A 28 38.82 -11.26 3.98
N ALA A 29 38.96 -10.47 5.04
CA ALA A 29 37.83 -10.01 5.83
C ALA A 29 36.92 -9.23 4.88
N GLN A 30 35.78 -9.83 4.52
CA GLN A 30 34.82 -9.21 3.63
C GLN A 30 34.37 -7.92 4.32
N LYS A 31 34.72 -6.77 3.73
CA LYS A 31 34.36 -5.46 4.28
C LYS A 31 32.84 -5.34 4.19
N ILE A 32 32.13 -5.62 5.29
CA ILE A 32 30.69 -5.42 5.38
C ILE A 32 30.47 -3.91 5.31
N ILE A 33 30.13 -3.42 4.12
CA ILE A 33 29.69 -2.04 3.94
C ILE A 33 28.27 -1.98 4.49
N ILE A 34 28.13 -1.56 5.75
CA ILE A 34 26.82 -1.22 6.30
C ILE A 34 26.35 0.02 5.56
N LYS A 35 25.47 -0.15 4.57
CA LYS A 35 24.84 0.96 3.88
C LYS A 35 23.82 1.58 4.83
N GLU A 36 24.11 2.78 5.33
CA GLU A 36 23.17 3.50 6.18
C GLU A 36 21.86 3.77 5.43
N ASN A 37 20.74 3.68 6.14
CA ASN A 37 19.44 4.04 5.59
C ASN A 37 19.37 5.55 5.34
N PRO A 38 18.82 5.98 4.19
CA PRO A 38 18.77 7.39 3.84
C PRO A 38 17.85 8.17 4.79
N THR A 39 18.20 9.42 5.07
CA THR A 39 17.25 10.36 5.67
C THR A 39 16.25 10.78 4.60
N ILE A 40 14.95 10.65 4.88
CA ILE A 40 13.89 11.01 3.92
C ILE A 40 13.56 12.51 4.01
N ASP A 41 13.28 13.13 2.86
CA ASP A 41 12.69 14.47 2.81
C ASP A 41 11.16 14.34 2.83
N ILE A 42 10.58 14.36 4.02
CA ILE A 42 9.14 14.17 4.25
C ILE A 42 8.27 15.05 3.36
N GLN A 43 8.62 16.33 3.17
CA GLN A 43 7.80 17.24 2.36
C GLN A 43 7.86 16.88 0.88
N LYS A 44 9.04 16.52 0.40
CA LYS A 44 9.23 16.02 -0.96
C LYS A 44 8.47 14.72 -1.18
N GLU A 45 8.56 13.76 -0.25
CA GLU A 45 7.86 12.48 -0.34
C GLU A 45 6.33 12.67 -0.34
N GLU A 46 5.78 13.53 0.52
CA GLU A 46 4.34 13.88 0.52
C GLU A 46 3.89 14.45 -0.83
N ARG A 47 4.68 15.37 -1.41
CA ARG A 47 4.34 15.99 -2.70
C ARG A 47 4.40 14.99 -3.85
N GLN A 48 5.49 14.24 -3.94
CA GLN A 48 5.69 13.28 -5.03
C GLN A 48 4.72 12.10 -4.95
N THR A 49 4.31 11.71 -3.74
CA THR A 49 3.21 10.75 -3.55
C THR A 49 1.96 11.18 -4.30
N LEU A 50 1.46 12.40 -4.05
CA LEU A 50 0.22 12.85 -4.66
C LEU A 50 0.34 12.92 -6.19
N GLU A 51 1.46 13.46 -6.67
CA GLU A 51 1.76 13.55 -8.10
C GLU A 51 1.75 12.16 -8.76
N TYR A 52 2.45 11.19 -8.17
CA TYR A 52 2.58 9.84 -8.71
C TYR A 52 1.27 9.04 -8.65
N LEU A 53 0.57 9.08 -7.51
CA LEU A 53 -0.72 8.40 -7.37
C LEU A 53 -1.75 8.96 -8.37
N ASN A 54 -1.75 10.28 -8.59
CA ASN A 54 -2.63 10.89 -9.58
C ASN A 54 -2.23 10.55 -11.03
N GLN A 55 -0.95 10.31 -11.32
CA GLN A 55 -0.54 9.77 -12.62
C GLN A 55 -1.13 8.37 -12.84
N LEU A 56 -1.05 7.48 -11.84
CA LEU A 56 -1.62 6.13 -11.92
C LEU A 56 -3.14 6.17 -12.07
N ARG A 57 -3.83 6.99 -11.26
CA ARG A 57 -5.28 7.18 -11.35
C ARG A 57 -5.71 7.72 -12.72
N LYS A 58 -4.97 8.69 -13.26
CA LYS A 58 -5.24 9.20 -14.61
C LYS A 58 -4.99 8.14 -15.69
N GLY A 59 -3.97 7.29 -15.53
CA GLY A 59 -3.67 6.19 -16.45
C GLY A 59 -4.82 5.20 -16.59
N VAL A 60 -5.54 4.91 -15.50
CA VAL A 60 -6.77 4.10 -15.52
C VAL A 60 -8.05 4.91 -15.82
N GLY A 61 -7.93 6.21 -16.12
CA GLY A 61 -9.06 7.09 -16.44
C GLY A 61 -9.84 7.63 -15.23
N LEU A 62 -9.37 7.42 -14.00
CA LEU A 62 -10.00 7.97 -12.80
C LEU A 62 -9.69 9.46 -12.63
N ILE A 63 -10.58 10.17 -11.94
CA ILE A 63 -10.34 11.54 -11.48
C ILE A 63 -9.15 11.59 -10.50
N PRO A 64 -8.33 12.66 -10.54
CA PRO A 64 -7.27 12.85 -9.56
C PRO A 64 -7.84 13.14 -8.16
N LEU A 65 -7.10 12.76 -7.13
CA LEU A 65 -7.35 13.13 -5.73
C LEU A 65 -6.81 14.53 -5.45
N VAL A 66 -7.50 15.24 -4.56
CA VAL A 66 -7.09 16.56 -4.05
C VAL A 66 -6.73 16.46 -2.57
N ASN A 67 -5.74 17.24 -2.13
CA ASN A 67 -5.37 17.27 -0.71
C ASN A 67 -6.51 17.79 0.17
N ASN A 68 -6.83 17.06 1.24
CA ASN A 68 -7.72 17.51 2.32
C ASN A 68 -6.92 17.64 3.62
N ASN A 69 -6.93 18.83 4.23
CA ASN A 69 -6.11 19.12 5.42
C ASN A 69 -6.50 18.29 6.66
N ARG A 70 -7.78 17.90 6.80
CA ARG A 70 -8.25 17.11 7.94
C ARG A 70 -7.75 15.68 7.84
N LEU A 71 -7.85 15.09 6.64
CA LEU A 71 -7.25 13.79 6.34
C LEU A 71 -5.72 13.85 6.46
N LYS A 72 -5.08 14.93 5.99
CA LYS A 72 -3.61 15.10 6.12
C LYS A 72 -3.16 15.08 7.57
N ASN A 73 -3.86 15.78 8.45
CA ASN A 73 -3.53 15.79 9.88
C ASN A 73 -3.77 14.41 10.52
N SER A 74 -4.84 13.71 10.12
CA SER A 74 -5.11 12.32 10.53
C SER A 74 -3.96 11.38 10.16
N ALA A 75 -3.60 11.34 8.89
CA ALA A 75 -2.52 10.50 8.38
C ALA A 75 -1.17 10.82 9.05
N LYS A 76 -0.84 12.11 9.25
CA LYS A 76 0.38 12.52 9.96
C LYS A 76 0.40 12.10 11.41
N ASN A 77 -0.70 12.26 12.13
CA ASN A 77 -0.78 11.86 13.52
C ASN A 77 -0.60 10.34 13.65
N HIS A 78 -1.20 9.57 12.74
CA HIS A 78 -1.05 8.13 12.73
C HIS A 78 0.38 7.68 12.36
N ALA A 79 1.00 8.26 11.34
CA ALA A 79 2.40 7.97 10.99
C ALA A 79 3.34 8.25 12.18
N LYS A 80 3.13 9.36 12.89
CA LYS A 80 3.86 9.68 14.13
C LYS A 80 3.59 8.70 15.25
N TYR A 81 2.35 8.27 15.42
CA TYR A 81 1.98 7.26 16.41
C TYR A 81 2.70 5.95 16.16
N LEU A 82 2.75 5.48 14.90
CA LEU A 82 3.46 4.26 14.52
C LEU A 82 4.95 4.36 14.81
N ILE A 83 5.61 5.41 14.32
CA ILE A 83 7.05 5.62 14.49
C ILE A 83 7.44 5.79 15.96
N LYS A 84 6.70 6.61 16.71
CA LYS A 84 7.01 6.90 18.12
C LYS A 84 6.93 5.65 19.00
N ASN A 85 6.07 4.71 18.63
CA ASN A 85 5.79 3.52 19.44
C ASN A 85 6.37 2.24 18.83
N ALA A 86 7.15 2.33 17.75
CA ALA A 86 7.71 1.20 17.00
C ALA A 86 6.62 0.17 16.60
N LEU A 87 5.48 0.67 16.13
CA LEU A 87 4.31 -0.13 15.73
C LEU A 87 4.13 -0.13 14.21
N ILE A 88 3.46 -1.16 13.71
CA ILE A 88 3.01 -1.30 12.33
C ILE A 88 1.54 -1.72 12.36
N GLY A 89 0.71 -1.10 11.50
CA GLY A 89 -0.67 -1.51 11.28
C GLY A 89 -1.66 -0.35 11.30
N HIS A 90 -2.95 -0.68 11.16
CA HIS A 90 -4.03 0.30 10.99
C HIS A 90 -4.64 0.83 12.30
N PHE A 91 -4.28 0.23 13.44
CA PHE A 91 -4.96 0.47 14.70
C PHE A 91 -4.11 1.25 15.70
N GLU A 92 -4.78 2.09 16.49
CA GLU A 92 -4.18 2.70 17.67
C GLU A 92 -4.78 2.11 18.95
N ASP A 93 -3.94 1.93 19.97
CA ASP A 93 -4.35 1.60 21.33
C ASP A 93 -4.51 2.87 22.16
N LYS A 94 -5.67 2.99 22.83
CA LYS A 94 -6.05 4.12 23.70
C LYS A 94 -5.09 4.36 24.87
N ASN A 95 -4.31 3.35 25.26
CA ASN A 95 -3.37 3.43 26.37
C ASN A 95 -1.96 3.87 25.93
N ILE A 96 -1.73 4.06 24.63
CA ILE A 96 -0.42 4.42 24.07
C ILE A 96 -0.39 5.92 23.74
N ILE A 97 0.75 6.56 24.00
CA ILE A 97 0.91 7.99 23.78
C ILE A 97 0.75 8.37 22.31
N GLY A 98 0.03 9.46 22.05
CA GLY A 98 -0.28 9.93 20.71
C GLY A 98 -1.58 9.36 20.13
N TYR A 99 -2.34 8.57 20.90
CA TYR A 99 -3.66 8.09 20.49
C TYR A 99 -4.62 9.23 20.08
N THR A 100 -5.22 9.08 18.91
CA THR A 100 -6.26 9.96 18.35
C THR A 100 -7.50 9.19 17.92
N GLY A 101 -7.41 7.86 17.76
CA GLY A 101 -8.55 7.00 17.45
C GLY A 101 -8.13 5.60 17.03
N LYS A 102 -8.88 4.58 17.45
CA LYS A 102 -8.54 3.18 17.14
C LYS A 102 -8.55 2.90 15.65
N TYR A 103 -9.52 3.44 14.91
CA TYR A 103 -9.67 3.23 13.46
C TYR A 103 -9.39 4.53 12.69
N ALA A 104 -8.96 4.43 11.43
CA ALA A 104 -8.73 5.57 10.55
C ALA A 104 -9.91 6.57 10.55
N SER A 105 -11.14 6.06 10.51
CA SER A 105 -12.35 6.87 10.60
C SER A 105 -12.45 7.69 11.90
N GLN A 106 -12.03 7.14 13.04
CA GLN A 106 -12.02 7.85 14.31
C GLN A 106 -10.92 8.91 14.35
N ARG A 107 -9.73 8.60 13.81
CA ARG A 107 -8.61 9.54 13.70
C ARG A 107 -8.93 10.71 12.78
N ALA A 108 -9.60 10.44 11.66
CA ALA A 108 -10.07 11.46 10.74
C ALA A 108 -11.10 12.39 11.42
N ILE A 109 -12.06 11.81 12.14
CA ILE A 109 -13.06 12.58 12.92
C ILE A 109 -12.41 13.39 14.04
N TYR A 110 -11.42 12.83 14.74
CA TYR A 110 -10.63 13.56 15.75
C TYR A 110 -9.97 14.81 15.16
N ASN A 111 -9.50 14.72 13.91
CA ASN A 111 -8.94 15.85 13.14
C ASN A 111 -10.02 16.68 12.41
N GLY A 112 -11.30 16.49 12.74
CA GLY A 112 -12.42 17.29 12.31
C GLY A 112 -13.09 16.87 11.00
N TYR A 113 -12.66 15.77 10.37
CA TYR A 113 -13.32 15.22 9.17
C TYR A 113 -14.76 14.80 9.52
N LYS A 114 -15.71 15.06 8.62
CA LYS A 114 -17.14 15.00 9.00
C LYS A 114 -17.81 13.64 8.82
N THR A 115 -17.14 12.72 8.13
CA THR A 115 -17.65 11.38 7.85
C THR A 115 -16.67 10.33 8.35
N SER A 116 -17.18 9.17 8.75
CA SER A 116 -16.38 7.98 9.07
C SER A 116 -16.06 7.12 7.84
N MET A 117 -16.55 7.51 6.66
CA MET A 117 -16.23 6.85 5.38
C MET A 117 -14.83 7.27 4.94
N VAL A 118 -13.83 6.57 5.48
CA VAL A 118 -12.41 6.77 5.18
C VAL A 118 -11.82 5.44 4.75
N ILE A 119 -11.09 5.46 3.64
CA ILE A 119 -10.23 4.35 3.21
C ILE A 119 -8.81 4.69 3.61
N GLU A 120 -8.11 3.75 4.21
CA GLU A 120 -6.72 3.92 4.61
C GLU A 120 -5.82 2.90 3.92
N ASN A 121 -4.71 3.38 3.35
CA ASN A 121 -3.57 2.54 3.02
C ASN A 121 -2.37 2.94 3.91
N ILE A 122 -1.56 1.96 4.31
CA ILE A 122 -0.35 2.18 5.08
C ILE A 122 0.78 1.32 4.51
N SER A 123 1.97 1.88 4.40
CA SER A 123 3.20 1.12 4.20
C SER A 123 4.25 1.51 5.24
N ASN A 124 5.18 0.60 5.51
CA ASN A 124 6.21 0.79 6.52
C ASN A 124 7.56 0.35 5.98
N ASN A 125 8.63 0.99 6.44
CA ASN A 125 10.02 0.71 6.05
C ASN A 125 10.31 0.89 4.56
N ASN A 126 9.46 1.64 3.84
CA ASN A 126 9.76 2.14 2.50
C ASN A 126 10.46 3.50 2.59
N PHE A 127 11.33 3.82 1.65
CA PHE A 127 12.14 5.05 1.72
C PHE A 127 11.73 6.10 0.69
N THR A 128 10.87 5.73 -0.25
CA THR A 128 10.39 6.63 -1.30
C THR A 128 8.89 6.46 -1.54
N TYR A 129 8.26 7.54 -1.98
CA TYR A 129 6.87 7.57 -2.41
C TYR A 129 6.56 6.47 -3.45
N LYS A 130 7.50 6.23 -4.38
CA LYS A 130 7.33 5.27 -5.47
C LYS A 130 7.35 3.85 -4.94
N GLU A 131 8.33 3.52 -4.09
CA GLU A 131 8.43 2.20 -3.46
C GLU A 131 7.18 1.87 -2.64
N SER A 132 6.71 2.83 -1.83
CA SER A 132 5.48 2.69 -1.05
C SER A 132 4.25 2.46 -1.94
N ILE A 133 4.03 3.34 -2.93
CA ILE A 133 2.86 3.25 -3.81
C ILE A 133 2.92 1.98 -4.67
N ASP A 134 4.07 1.62 -5.24
CA ASP A 134 4.21 0.42 -6.07
C ASP A 134 3.93 -0.85 -5.31
N GLY A 135 4.43 -0.97 -4.07
CA GLY A 135 4.16 -2.11 -3.20
C GLY A 135 2.67 -2.23 -2.87
N LEU A 136 2.03 -1.11 -2.51
CA LEU A 136 0.60 -1.05 -2.23
C LEU A 136 -0.27 -1.25 -3.48
N MET A 137 0.23 -0.86 -4.66
CA MET A 137 -0.44 -1.16 -5.92
C MET A 137 -0.24 -2.61 -6.34
N ALA A 138 0.82 -3.30 -5.90
CA ALA A 138 0.95 -4.74 -6.08
C ALA A 138 -0.04 -5.51 -5.18
N ALA A 139 -0.30 -5.00 -3.98
CA ALA A 139 -1.25 -5.56 -3.02
C ALA A 139 -2.71 -5.26 -3.41
N ILE A 140 -3.55 -6.29 -3.58
CA ILE A 140 -4.83 -6.15 -4.30
C ILE A 140 -5.86 -5.34 -3.51
N TYR A 141 -5.93 -5.49 -2.19
CA TYR A 141 -6.88 -4.75 -1.35
C TYR A 141 -6.48 -3.29 -1.23
N HIS A 142 -5.18 -3.01 -1.07
CA HIS A 142 -4.67 -1.63 -1.05
C HIS A 142 -4.85 -0.93 -2.40
N ARG A 143 -4.63 -1.64 -3.51
CA ARG A 143 -4.93 -1.14 -4.87
C ARG A 143 -6.39 -0.73 -5.00
N PHE A 144 -7.33 -1.53 -4.50
CA PHE A 144 -8.75 -1.16 -4.52
C PHE A 144 -9.04 0.12 -3.74
N GLY A 145 -8.30 0.37 -2.66
CA GLY A 145 -8.38 1.64 -1.94
C GLY A 145 -7.91 2.83 -2.79
N PHE A 146 -6.72 2.74 -3.37
CA PHE A 146 -6.16 3.80 -4.21
C PHE A 146 -6.94 4.09 -5.50
N LEU A 147 -7.58 3.05 -6.07
CA LEU A 147 -8.34 3.13 -7.30
C LEU A 147 -9.86 3.15 -7.06
N ASP A 148 -10.31 3.45 -5.84
CA ASP A 148 -11.74 3.49 -5.54
C ASP A 148 -12.44 4.59 -6.37
N PHE A 149 -13.58 4.22 -6.96
CA PHE A 149 -14.42 5.08 -7.79
C PHE A 149 -15.12 6.21 -7.01
N HIS A 150 -15.27 6.11 -5.68
CA HIS A 150 -16.02 7.09 -4.90
C HIS A 150 -15.15 8.19 -4.26
N ILE A 151 -13.82 7.98 -4.16
CA ILE A 151 -12.92 8.93 -3.52
C ILE A 151 -12.45 10.04 -4.49
N ASP A 152 -12.31 11.25 -3.97
CA ASP A 152 -11.74 12.41 -4.66
C ASP A 152 -10.83 13.27 -3.78
N GLU A 153 -10.62 12.87 -2.52
CA GLU A 153 -9.76 13.56 -1.56
C GLU A 153 -8.75 12.60 -0.93
N ILE A 154 -7.60 13.13 -0.53
CA ILE A 154 -6.56 12.39 0.18
C ILE A 154 -5.82 13.26 1.20
N GLY A 155 -5.41 12.64 2.29
CA GLY A 155 -4.42 13.13 3.24
C GLY A 155 -3.22 12.19 3.26
N ILE A 156 -2.02 12.77 3.20
CA ILE A 156 -0.76 12.01 3.19
C ILE A 156 0.04 12.38 4.43
N GLY A 157 0.45 11.36 5.19
CA GLY A 157 1.35 11.47 6.31
C GLY A 157 2.59 10.61 6.09
N VAL A 158 3.77 11.19 6.23
CA VAL A 158 5.04 10.46 6.17
C VAL A 158 5.85 10.80 7.41
N GLU A 159 6.43 9.79 8.06
CA GLU A 159 7.29 9.97 9.23
C GLU A 159 8.46 8.97 9.18
N GLN A 160 9.63 9.38 9.68
CA GLN A 160 10.80 8.53 9.85
C GLN A 160 11.33 8.67 11.27
N SER A 161 11.74 7.57 11.89
CA SER A 161 12.35 7.61 13.21
C SER A 161 13.68 8.36 13.18
N GLN A 162 13.89 9.24 14.17
CA GLN A 162 15.14 9.98 14.35
C GLN A 162 16.26 9.10 14.94
N THR A 163 15.89 8.00 15.62
CA THR A 163 16.84 7.11 16.31
C THR A 163 17.12 5.84 15.51
N ASP A 164 16.17 5.37 14.70
CA ASP A 164 16.32 4.22 13.81
C ASP A 164 15.81 4.58 12.41
N LYS A 165 16.73 5.05 11.55
CA LYS A 165 16.37 5.49 10.20
C LYS A 165 15.76 4.38 9.33
N SER A 166 15.83 3.10 9.72
CA SER A 166 15.15 2.02 9.00
C SER A 166 13.62 2.09 9.11
N GLN A 167 13.12 2.74 10.17
CA GLN A 167 11.69 2.82 10.45
C GLN A 167 11.10 4.06 9.78
N THR A 168 10.21 3.81 8.83
CA THR A 168 9.41 4.82 8.14
C THR A 168 7.95 4.37 8.10
N ALA A 169 7.03 5.32 8.06
CA ALA A 169 5.61 5.06 7.89
C ALA A 169 5.03 6.03 6.87
N PHE A 170 4.34 5.49 5.86
CA PHE A 170 3.53 6.25 4.92
C PHE A 170 2.06 5.90 5.16
N VAL A 171 1.24 6.90 5.42
CA VAL A 171 -0.19 6.76 5.69
C VAL A 171 -0.98 7.58 4.69
N TYR A 172 -2.02 6.97 4.12
CA TYR A 172 -2.88 7.55 3.09
C TYR A 172 -4.34 7.45 3.52
N ASP A 173 -4.88 8.53 4.09
CA ASP A 173 -6.29 8.62 4.43
C ASP A 173 -7.06 9.23 3.26
N MET A 174 -8.02 8.49 2.69
CA MET A 174 -8.77 8.88 1.49
C MET A 174 -10.26 8.94 1.77
N GLY A 175 -10.93 9.89 1.10
CA GLY A 175 -12.34 10.15 1.33
C GLY A 175 -13.05 10.81 0.15
N SER A 176 -14.28 11.25 0.40
CA SER A 176 -15.12 11.93 -0.60
C SER A 176 -15.59 13.27 -0.08
N HIS A 177 -15.29 14.32 -0.83
CA HIS A 177 -15.74 15.67 -0.55
C HIS A 177 -17.26 15.76 -0.39
N ASN A 178 -18.01 15.14 -1.31
CA ASN A 178 -19.47 15.18 -1.28
C ASN A 178 -20.07 14.43 -0.05
N LEU A 179 -19.41 13.35 0.40
CA LEU A 179 -19.79 12.66 1.64
C LEU A 179 -19.46 13.47 2.89
N GLU A 180 -18.38 14.24 2.85
CA GLU A 180 -18.05 15.16 3.94
C GLU A 180 -19.07 16.29 4.03
N ASP A 181 -19.43 16.89 2.90
CA ASP A 181 -20.35 18.03 2.79
C ASP A 181 -21.76 17.70 3.26
N ILE A 182 -22.27 16.51 2.95
CA ILE A 182 -23.61 16.11 3.41
C ILE A 182 -23.67 15.95 4.93
N CYS A 183 -22.56 15.58 5.59
CA CYS A 183 -22.48 15.48 7.05
C CYS A 183 -22.43 16.85 7.76
N GLN A 184 -22.34 17.96 7.02
CA GLN A 184 -22.42 19.32 7.55
C GLN A 184 -23.84 19.91 7.46
N LYS A 185 -24.71 19.29 6.66
CA LYS A 185 -26.06 19.79 6.38
C LYS A 185 -27.05 19.20 7.39
N LYS A 186 -27.97 20.05 7.88
CA LYS A 186 -29.12 19.58 8.66
C LYS A 186 -30.12 18.92 7.71
N ASN A 187 -30.38 17.63 7.93
CA ASN A 187 -31.40 16.90 7.18
C ASN A 187 -32.69 16.83 7.98
N SER A 188 -33.83 17.06 7.30
CA SER A 188 -35.15 16.82 7.89
C SER A 188 -35.46 15.32 7.82
N ILE A 189 -35.80 14.72 8.97
CA ILE A 189 -36.13 13.30 9.06
C ILE A 189 -37.53 13.07 8.46
N LYS A 190 -37.62 12.23 7.43
CA LYS A 190 -38.86 11.73 6.83
C LYS A 190 -39.04 10.22 7.10
N SER A 191 -40.15 9.62 6.70
CA SER A 191 -40.27 8.15 6.72
C SER A 191 -39.41 7.55 5.60
N GLY A 192 -38.60 6.52 5.89
CA GLY A 192 -37.73 5.87 4.90
C GLY A 192 -36.56 5.07 5.51
N GLU A 193 -35.74 4.50 4.64
CA GLU A 193 -34.48 3.84 5.00
C GLU A 193 -33.34 4.85 5.17
N TYR A 194 -32.45 4.59 6.13
CA TYR A 194 -31.37 5.50 6.50
C TYR A 194 -30.03 4.80 6.60
N ALA A 195 -29.00 5.42 6.05
CA ALA A 195 -27.61 5.12 6.37
C ALA A 195 -27.27 5.75 7.73
N THR A 196 -26.90 4.91 8.69
CA THR A 196 -26.50 5.31 10.05
C THR A 196 -24.99 5.21 10.24
N ASN A 197 -24.45 5.87 11.26
CA ASN A 197 -23.03 5.83 11.59
C ASN A 197 -22.09 6.34 10.48
N ILE A 198 -22.61 7.11 9.51
CA ILE A 198 -21.81 7.72 8.44
C ILE A 198 -21.12 9.00 8.93
N CYS A 199 -21.83 9.84 9.68
CA CYS A 199 -21.31 11.14 10.08
C CYS A 199 -20.63 11.10 11.45
N ALA A 200 -19.77 12.08 11.68
CA ALA A 200 -19.17 12.36 13.00
C ALA A 200 -20.27 12.61 14.04
N ASP A 201 -21.26 13.45 13.69
CA ASP A 201 -22.48 13.63 14.46
C ASP A 201 -23.35 12.37 14.34
N LYS A 202 -23.45 11.61 15.45
CA LYS A 202 -24.21 10.36 15.53
C LYS A 202 -25.74 10.57 15.53
N SER A 203 -26.21 11.79 15.73
CA SER A 203 -27.62 12.14 15.62
C SER A 203 -28.07 12.30 14.16
N LEU A 204 -27.14 12.61 13.25
CA LEU A 204 -27.45 12.81 11.85
C LEU A 204 -27.68 11.47 11.14
N LYS A 205 -28.85 11.34 10.51
CA LYS A 205 -29.20 10.22 9.65
C LYS A 205 -29.28 10.71 8.21
N ILE A 206 -28.72 9.95 7.27
CA ILE A 206 -28.80 10.26 5.84
C ILE A 206 -29.74 9.26 5.19
N GLU A 207 -30.74 9.75 4.46
CA GLU A 207 -31.64 8.88 3.69
C GLU A 207 -30.82 7.98 2.75
N ALA A 208 -31.08 6.67 2.73
CA ALA A 208 -30.29 5.70 1.98
C ALA A 208 -30.20 6.05 0.47
N LYS A 209 -31.30 6.54 -0.11
CA LYS A 209 -31.34 6.99 -1.50
C LYS A 209 -30.43 8.20 -1.75
N LEU A 210 -30.43 9.17 -0.83
CA LEU A 210 -29.55 10.33 -0.91
C LEU A 210 -28.09 9.92 -0.73
N PHE A 211 -27.78 9.05 0.23
CA PHE A 211 -26.43 8.51 0.43
C PHE A 211 -25.89 7.84 -0.84
N ASN A 212 -26.68 6.96 -1.45
CA ASN A 212 -26.32 6.31 -2.71
C ASN A 212 -26.16 7.31 -3.87
N HIS A 213 -27.02 8.33 -3.94
CA HIS A 213 -26.88 9.40 -4.91
C HIS A 213 -25.56 10.17 -4.76
N ILE A 214 -25.17 10.49 -3.52
CA ILE A 214 -23.91 11.18 -3.24
C ILE A 214 -22.69 10.32 -3.62
N LEU A 215 -22.69 9.02 -3.30
CA LEU A 215 -21.64 8.10 -3.75
C LEU A 215 -21.52 8.08 -5.28
N ASP A 216 -22.67 8.06 -5.96
CA ASP A 216 -22.77 8.07 -7.42
C ASP A 216 -22.19 9.35 -8.06
N LEU A 217 -22.15 10.49 -7.37
CA LEU A 217 -21.60 11.74 -7.94
C LEU A 217 -20.14 11.59 -8.34
N ASN A 218 -19.32 10.96 -7.50
CA ASN A 218 -17.92 10.70 -7.82
C ASN A 218 -17.77 9.50 -8.75
N ARG A 219 -18.52 8.43 -8.51
CA ARG A 219 -18.48 7.23 -9.35
C ARG A 219 -18.82 7.52 -10.82
N LYS A 220 -19.80 8.39 -11.11
CA LYS A 220 -20.20 8.74 -12.48
C LYS A 220 -19.22 9.67 -13.21
N ARG A 221 -18.27 10.27 -12.49
CA ARG A 221 -17.15 11.02 -13.09
C ARG A 221 -16.01 10.10 -13.54
N ASN A 222 -16.08 8.82 -13.16
CA ASN A 222 -15.07 7.81 -13.42
C ASN A 222 -15.56 6.81 -14.48
N PRO A 223 -14.65 6.08 -15.16
CA PRO A 223 -15.00 5.08 -16.15
C PRO A 223 -15.85 3.95 -15.58
N LYS A 224 -16.52 3.22 -16.48
CA LYS A 224 -17.34 2.06 -16.13
C LYS A 224 -16.49 0.90 -15.61
N VAL A 225 -15.32 0.70 -16.20
CA VAL A 225 -14.37 -0.37 -15.89
C VAL A 225 -12.98 0.22 -15.87
N ILE A 226 -12.17 -0.20 -14.91
CA ILE A 226 -10.72 0.06 -14.88
C ILE A 226 -9.97 -1.25 -14.99
N THR A 227 -8.86 -1.24 -15.71
CA THR A 227 -7.90 -2.33 -15.74
C THR A 227 -6.58 -1.83 -15.17
N TYR A 228 -5.95 -2.63 -14.31
CA TYR A 228 -4.65 -2.31 -13.75
C TYR A 228 -3.72 -3.53 -13.81
N PRO A 229 -2.47 -3.41 -14.30
CA PRO A 229 -1.88 -2.21 -14.93
C PRO A 229 -2.69 -1.67 -16.11
N PHE A 230 -2.59 -0.36 -16.38
CA PHE A 230 -3.27 0.24 -17.54
C PHE A 230 -2.45 0.01 -18.82
N ASP A 231 -3.10 0.18 -19.98
CA ASP A 231 -2.46 -0.02 -21.27
C ASP A 231 -1.23 0.90 -21.45
N GLY A 232 -0.11 0.32 -21.86
CA GLY A 232 1.17 1.02 -22.01
C GLY A 232 1.85 1.43 -20.69
N GLN A 233 1.39 0.97 -19.52
CA GLN A 233 2.06 1.25 -18.26
C GLN A 233 3.46 0.62 -18.22
N THR A 234 4.47 1.42 -17.90
CA THR A 234 5.86 0.97 -17.68
C THR A 234 6.19 0.86 -16.20
N ASP A 235 7.38 0.33 -15.88
CA ASP A 235 7.92 0.27 -14.52
C ASP A 235 7.03 -0.47 -13.51
N ILE A 236 6.35 -1.51 -13.98
CA ILE A 236 5.53 -2.40 -13.15
C ILE A 236 6.46 -3.35 -12.39
N PRO A 237 6.37 -3.44 -11.04
CA PRO A 237 7.12 -4.43 -10.27
C PRO A 237 6.86 -5.84 -10.79
N PRO A 238 7.85 -6.75 -10.79
CA PRO A 238 7.66 -8.08 -11.34
C PRO A 238 6.81 -8.99 -10.45
N ALA A 239 6.69 -8.69 -9.16
CA ALA A 239 6.15 -9.60 -8.16
C ALA A 239 5.32 -8.91 -7.08
N PHE A 240 4.43 -9.70 -6.49
CA PHE A 240 3.70 -9.45 -5.26
C PHE A 240 4.18 -10.43 -4.19
N TYR A 241 4.33 -9.97 -2.96
CA TYR A 241 4.85 -10.74 -1.84
C TYR A 241 3.72 -11.07 -0.85
N ASP A 242 3.41 -10.16 0.07
CA ASP A 242 2.47 -10.40 1.16
C ASP A 242 1.42 -9.28 1.28
N GLU A 243 0.22 -9.65 1.74
CA GLU A 243 -0.86 -8.74 2.11
C GLU A 243 -1.70 -9.38 3.24
N LEU A 244 -2.37 -8.55 4.04
CA LEU A 244 -3.32 -9.01 5.05
C LEU A 244 -4.69 -8.34 4.85
N PRO A 245 -5.78 -9.10 4.64
CA PRO A 245 -5.81 -10.57 4.51
C PRO A 245 -5.06 -11.05 3.26
N ASP A 246 -4.53 -12.29 3.30
CA ASP A 246 -3.73 -12.83 2.21
C ASP A 246 -4.63 -13.25 1.01
N PRO A 247 -4.51 -12.60 -0.17
CA PRO A 247 -5.27 -12.97 -1.35
C PRO A 247 -4.84 -14.32 -1.96
N LEU A 248 -3.64 -14.80 -1.63
CA LEU A 248 -3.00 -15.99 -2.18
C LEU A 248 -2.34 -16.88 -1.09
N PRO A 249 -3.11 -17.39 -0.10
CA PRO A 249 -2.57 -18.08 1.09
C PRO A 249 -1.76 -19.36 0.85
N ASN A 250 -1.72 -19.84 -0.39
CA ASN A 250 -0.97 -21.03 -0.79
C ASN A 250 0.33 -20.70 -1.55
N TYR A 251 0.68 -19.42 -1.68
CA TYR A 251 1.85 -18.95 -2.43
C TYR A 251 2.60 -17.89 -1.64
N SER A 252 3.91 -18.04 -1.51
CA SER A 252 4.76 -17.06 -0.83
C SER A 252 5.15 -15.86 -1.70
N VAL A 253 5.05 -16.01 -3.03
CA VAL A 253 5.30 -14.95 -4.01
C VAL A 253 4.44 -15.24 -5.24
N SER A 254 3.86 -14.20 -5.84
CA SER A 254 3.23 -14.29 -7.16
C SER A 254 3.79 -13.27 -8.14
N GLY A 255 3.49 -13.43 -9.43
CA GLY A 255 3.66 -12.35 -10.39
C GLY A 255 2.77 -11.16 -10.05
N PHE A 256 3.03 -10.01 -10.68
CA PHE A 256 2.23 -8.81 -10.49
C PHE A 256 0.75 -9.05 -10.82
N PRO A 257 -0.20 -8.73 -9.90
CA PRO A 257 -1.60 -8.98 -10.18
C PRO A 257 -2.13 -8.08 -11.29
N ILE A 258 -2.80 -8.69 -12.28
CA ILE A 258 -3.62 -7.98 -13.26
C ILE A 258 -5.05 -7.99 -12.74
N SER A 259 -5.71 -6.83 -12.71
CA SER A 259 -7.04 -6.67 -12.13
C SER A 259 -7.96 -5.90 -13.06
N MET A 260 -9.25 -6.25 -13.02
CA MET A 260 -10.33 -5.45 -13.57
C MET A 260 -11.27 -5.07 -12.43
N SER A 261 -11.59 -3.78 -12.30
CA SER A 261 -12.61 -3.32 -11.34
C SER A 261 -13.76 -2.66 -12.08
N PHE A 262 -14.96 -2.89 -11.58
CA PHE A 262 -16.19 -2.46 -12.21
C PHE A 262 -16.88 -1.43 -11.32
N ASN A 263 -17.41 -0.40 -11.95
CA ASN A 263 -17.99 0.73 -11.25
C ASN A 263 -19.46 0.44 -10.87
N ASP A 264 -19.73 0.43 -9.57
CA ASP A 264 -21.04 0.12 -8.98
C ASP A 264 -22.19 1.02 -9.47
N SER A 265 -21.90 2.23 -9.99
CA SER A 265 -22.94 3.08 -10.57
C SER A 265 -23.46 2.55 -11.91
N TYR A 266 -22.70 1.70 -12.60
CA TYR A 266 -23.05 1.16 -13.92
C TYR A 266 -23.33 -0.34 -13.89
N PHE A 267 -22.72 -1.08 -12.96
CA PHE A 267 -22.86 -2.52 -12.85
C PHE A 267 -23.37 -2.90 -11.46
N LYS A 268 -24.46 -3.67 -11.41
CA LYS A 268 -25.00 -4.23 -10.16
C LYS A 268 -24.72 -5.72 -10.01
N ASN A 269 -24.72 -6.45 -11.13
CA ASN A 269 -24.45 -7.87 -11.19
C ASN A 269 -23.45 -8.11 -12.32
N ILE A 270 -22.44 -8.92 -12.04
CA ILE A 270 -21.38 -9.26 -12.98
C ILE A 270 -21.17 -10.75 -12.91
N ASN A 271 -21.31 -11.41 -14.06
CA ASN A 271 -21.07 -12.83 -14.22
C ASN A 271 -19.86 -13.03 -15.12
N MET A 272 -18.82 -13.67 -14.58
CA MET A 272 -17.64 -14.07 -15.35
C MET A 272 -17.97 -15.36 -16.10
N ILE A 273 -17.89 -15.32 -17.43
CA ILE A 273 -18.17 -16.46 -18.31
C ILE A 273 -16.87 -17.22 -18.62
N SER A 274 -15.85 -16.49 -19.06
CA SER A 274 -14.51 -17.02 -19.37
C SER A 274 -13.48 -15.90 -19.32
N PHE A 275 -12.23 -16.25 -19.08
CA PHE A 275 -11.09 -15.34 -19.26
C PHE A 275 -9.96 -16.06 -20.00
N LYS A 276 -9.16 -15.29 -20.72
CA LYS A 276 -7.91 -15.74 -21.34
C LYS A 276 -6.88 -14.63 -21.19
N LEU A 277 -5.63 -15.01 -21.00
CA LEU A 277 -4.50 -14.10 -20.94
C LEU A 277 -3.53 -14.48 -22.05
N PHE A 278 -2.97 -13.48 -22.74
CA PHE A 278 -2.02 -13.69 -23.83
C PHE A 278 -0.73 -12.91 -23.55
N ASP A 279 0.40 -13.44 -24.00
CA ASP A 279 1.66 -12.70 -24.02
C ASP A 279 1.72 -11.72 -25.21
N ASP A 280 2.82 -10.99 -25.31
CA ASP A 280 3.09 -10.01 -26.38
C ASP A 280 3.15 -10.61 -27.79
N LYS A 281 3.30 -11.94 -27.89
CA LYS A 281 3.34 -12.70 -29.14
C LYS A 281 2.00 -13.37 -29.45
N GLY A 282 0.97 -13.14 -28.64
CA GLY A 282 -0.37 -13.72 -28.80
C GLY A 282 -0.48 -15.18 -28.35
N LYS A 283 0.49 -15.70 -27.60
CA LYS A 283 0.42 -17.05 -27.02
C LYS A 283 -0.37 -16.99 -25.71
N GLU A 284 -1.34 -17.90 -25.56
CA GLU A 284 -2.15 -18.01 -24.35
C GLU A 284 -1.27 -18.39 -23.14
N ALA A 285 -1.34 -17.60 -22.07
CA ALA A 285 -0.61 -17.82 -20.84
C ALA A 285 -1.21 -19.00 -20.08
N VAL A 286 -0.36 -19.98 -19.75
CA VAL A 286 -0.81 -21.29 -19.23
C VAL A 286 -0.91 -21.32 -17.69
N PHE A 287 -0.31 -20.34 -17.01
CA PHE A 287 -0.21 -20.27 -15.55
C PHE A 287 -0.76 -18.94 -15.02
N ALA A 288 -2.08 -18.78 -15.08
CA ALA A 288 -2.78 -17.66 -14.48
C ALA A 288 -3.82 -18.16 -13.47
N ARG A 289 -3.83 -17.60 -12.27
CA ARG A 289 -4.89 -17.83 -11.28
C ARG A 289 -5.86 -16.65 -11.32
N LEU A 290 -7.14 -16.95 -11.50
CA LEU A 290 -8.21 -15.96 -11.35
C LEU A 290 -8.69 -15.93 -9.91
N SER A 291 -8.71 -14.74 -9.32
CA SER A 291 -9.38 -14.45 -8.06
C SER A 291 -10.47 -13.43 -8.31
N ILE A 292 -11.68 -13.69 -7.82
CA ILE A 292 -12.82 -12.78 -7.91
C ILE A 292 -13.05 -12.19 -6.52
N TYR A 293 -13.03 -10.87 -6.44
CA TYR A 293 -13.27 -10.14 -5.20
C TYR A 293 -14.62 -9.44 -5.30
N TYR A 294 -15.45 -9.67 -4.29
CA TYR A 294 -16.66 -8.91 -4.09
C TYR A 294 -16.38 -7.87 -3.01
N LYS A 295 -16.75 -6.62 -3.29
CA LYS A 295 -16.75 -5.58 -2.26
C LYS A 295 -17.92 -5.92 -1.33
N ILE A 296 -17.59 -6.31 -0.09
CA ILE A 296 -18.58 -6.61 0.97
C ILE A 296 -19.12 -5.29 1.52
#